data_AF-A0A928YFJ2-F1
#
_entry.id   AF-A0A928YFJ2-F1
#
_cell.length_a   1.000
_cell.length_b   1.000
_cell.length_c   1.000
_cell.angle_alpha   90.00
_cell.angle_beta   90.00
_cell.angle_gamma   90.00
#
_symmetry.space_group_name_H-M   'P 1'
#
loop_
_entity.id
_entity.type
_entity.pdbx_description
1 polymer ?
#
loop_
_entity_poly.entity_id
_entity_poly.type
_entity_poly.pdbx_seq_one_letter_code
_entity_poly.pdbx_strand_id
1 'polypeptide(L)'
;MAAIFKIATTETPANNSRFLILPQIHVPNLASRILSLNLKRLSQDWTKVYGHPIWLVETFVDPRFFKGVCYKAAGWIFLGHSTGFARSSQGYLLHNKPKMVFVRSLKAQVQKQLLTGAFGTNS
;
A
#
# COMPACT_ATOMS: atom_id res chain seq x y z
N MET A 1 6.70 8.19 -10.37
CA MET A 1 6.55 7.42 -9.12
C MET A 1 5.90 6.09 -9.45
N ALA A 2 6.52 4.94 -9.25
CA ALA A 2 5.86 3.65 -9.48
C ALA A 2 5.78 2.93 -8.15
N ALA A 3 4.57 2.66 -7.69
CA ALA A 3 4.33 2.00 -6.43
C ALA A 3 3.35 0.84 -6.65
N ILE A 4 3.75 -0.33 -6.18
CA ILE A 4 2.96 -1.55 -6.24
C ILE A 4 2.12 -1.58 -4.97
N PHE A 5 0.80 -1.50 -5.12
CA PHE A 5 -0.14 -1.72 -4.03
C PHE A 5 -0.36 -3.22 -3.90
N LYS A 6 -0.06 -3.77 -2.74
CA LYS A 6 -0.50 -5.09 -2.37
C LYS A 6 -1.59 -4.91 -1.31
N ILE A 7 -2.71 -5.60 -1.47
CA ILE A 7 -3.90 -5.38 -0.65
C ILE A 7 -4.07 -6.64 0.18
N ALA A 8 -4.07 -6.49 1.50
CA ALA A 8 -4.36 -7.59 2.40
C ALA A 8 -5.87 -7.56 2.69
N THR A 9 -6.60 -8.55 2.17
CA THR A 9 -7.91 -8.93 2.72
C THR A 9 -7.74 -10.22 3.54
N THR A 10 -8.67 -10.50 4.44
CA THR A 10 -8.66 -11.67 5.33
C THR A 10 -8.79 -13.01 4.59
N GLU A 11 -9.21 -13.00 3.32
CA GLU A 11 -9.51 -14.23 2.56
C GLU A 11 -8.80 -14.31 1.21
N THR A 12 -8.56 -13.20 0.51
CA THR A 12 -7.86 -13.19 -0.79
C THR A 12 -6.94 -11.97 -0.99
N PRO A 13 -5.65 -12.14 -1.34
CA PRO A 13 -4.78 -11.01 -1.64
C PRO A 13 -5.18 -10.38 -2.97
N ALA A 14 -5.52 -9.09 -2.95
CA ALA A 14 -5.72 -8.32 -4.17
C ALA A 14 -4.43 -7.60 -4.55
N ASN A 15 -4.09 -7.60 -5.84
CA ASN A 15 -2.91 -6.93 -6.36
C ASN A 15 -3.33 -5.81 -7.30
N ASN A 16 -2.84 -4.60 -7.08
CA ASN A 16 -3.18 -3.47 -7.95
C ASN A 16 -2.08 -3.19 -8.96
N SER A 17 -2.48 -2.70 -10.13
CA SER A 17 -1.56 -2.15 -11.12
C SER A 17 -0.99 -0.81 -10.62
N ARG A 18 0.28 -0.56 -10.96
CA ARG A 18 1.12 0.48 -10.35
C ARG A 18 0.48 1.88 -10.38
N PHE A 19 0.57 2.64 -9.29
CA PHE A 19 0.25 4.07 -9.30
C PHE A 19 1.41 4.87 -9.90
N LEU A 20 1.16 5.59 -11.00
CA LEU A 20 2.15 6.36 -11.74
C LEU A 20 1.66 7.77 -12.12
N ILE A 21 2.48 8.76 -11.77
CA ILE A 21 2.38 10.12 -12.31
C ILE A 21 3.58 10.32 -13.24
N LEU A 22 3.29 10.77 -14.47
CA LEU A 22 4.28 11.02 -15.50
C LEU A 22 5.13 12.25 -15.13
N PRO A 23 6.44 12.23 -15.44
CA PRO A 23 7.37 13.30 -15.07
C PRO A 23 7.05 14.64 -15.74
N GLN A 24 6.23 14.67 -16.79
CA GLN A 24 5.86 15.90 -17.47
C GLN A 24 4.77 16.70 -16.73
N ILE A 25 4.11 16.10 -15.72
CA ILE A 25 3.02 16.72 -14.96
C ILE A 25 3.53 17.07 -13.56
N HIS A 26 3.66 18.37 -13.28
CA HIS A 26 4.06 18.89 -11.97
C HIS A 26 2.95 19.76 -11.39
N VAL A 27 2.04 19.12 -10.65
CA VAL A 27 1.01 19.82 -9.87
C VAL A 27 1.27 19.56 -8.39
N PRO A 28 1.39 20.60 -7.55
CA PRO A 28 1.59 20.43 -6.11
C PRO A 28 0.54 19.52 -5.49
N ASN A 29 0.96 18.58 -4.64
CA ASN A 29 0.09 17.66 -3.90
C ASN A 29 -0.84 16.77 -4.75
N LEU A 30 -0.65 16.70 -6.07
CA LEU A 30 -1.49 15.90 -6.96
C LEU A 30 -1.46 14.41 -6.58
N ALA A 31 -0.26 13.89 -6.29
CA ALA A 31 -0.06 12.51 -5.91
C ALA A 31 -0.83 12.12 -4.65
N SER A 32 -0.65 12.88 -3.56
CA SER A 32 -1.33 12.62 -2.29
C SER A 32 -2.84 12.83 -2.38
N ARG A 33 -3.29 13.81 -3.19
CA ARG A 33 -4.71 14.05 -3.45
C ARG A 33 -5.38 12.90 -4.20
N ILE A 34 -4.84 12.51 -5.37
CA ILE A 34 -5.38 11.38 -6.15
C ILE A 34 -5.38 10.12 -5.31
N LEU A 35 -4.28 9.84 -4.61
CA LEU A 35 -4.17 8.68 -3.74
C LEU A 35 -5.25 8.68 -2.66
N SER A 36 -5.45 9.80 -1.96
CA SER A 36 -6.46 9.90 -0.90
C SER A 36 -7.88 9.74 -1.43
N LEU A 37 -8.19 10.26 -2.62
CA LEU A 37 -9.51 10.10 -3.24
C LEU A 37 -9.77 8.66 -3.66
N ASN A 38 -8.77 7.97 -4.23
CA ASN A 38 -8.90 6.55 -4.60
C ASN A 38 -9.15 5.68 -3.37
N LEU A 39 -8.40 5.89 -2.29
CA LEU A 39 -8.55 5.10 -1.06
C LEU A 39 -9.91 5.29 -0.38
N LYS A 40 -10.54 6.46 -0.50
CA LYS A 40 -11.88 6.72 0.05
C LYS A 40 -12.97 5.84 -0.57
N ARG A 41 -12.87 5.53 -1.87
CA ARG A 41 -13.86 4.71 -2.59
C ARG A 41 -13.46 3.24 -2.69
N LEU A 42 -12.17 2.91 -2.60
CA LEU A 42 -11.63 1.58 -2.85
C LEU A 42 -12.38 0.45 -2.14
N SER A 43 -12.63 0.60 -0.83
CA SER A 43 -13.32 -0.45 -0.06
C SER A 43 -14.77 -0.66 -0.54
N GLN A 44 -15.48 0.42 -0.85
CA GLN A 44 -16.86 0.36 -1.34
C GLN A 44 -16.94 -0.24 -2.74
N ASP A 45 -16.04 0.19 -3.64
CA ASP A 45 -15.96 -0.34 -5.00
C ASP A 45 -15.62 -1.83 -4.99
N TRP A 46 -14.71 -2.26 -4.10
CA TRP A 46 -14.35 -3.67 -3.95
C TRP A 46 -15.52 -4.53 -3.46
N THR A 47 -16.24 -4.07 -2.44
CA THR A 47 -17.43 -4.78 -1.93
C THR A 47 -18.48 -4.97 -3.02
N LYS A 48 -18.70 -3.97 -3.88
CA LYS A 48 -19.68 -4.08 -4.97
C LYS A 48 -19.34 -5.18 -5.98
N VAL A 49 -18.06 -5.42 -6.23
CA VAL A 49 -17.59 -6.40 -7.23
C VAL A 49 -17.40 -7.79 -6.62
N TYR A 50 -16.83 -7.86 -5.42
CA TYR A 50 -16.38 -9.12 -4.81
C TYR A 50 -17.18 -9.53 -3.56
N GLY A 51 -18.15 -8.73 -3.11
CA GLY A 51 -19.03 -9.06 -1.99
C GLY A 51 -18.45 -8.84 -0.59
N HIS A 52 -17.19 -8.41 -0.47
CA HIS A 52 -16.53 -8.14 0.81
C HIS A 52 -15.67 -6.87 0.77
N PRO A 53 -15.40 -6.17 1.89
CA PRO A 53 -14.61 -4.95 1.89
C PRO A 53 -13.09 -5.17 1.96
N ILE A 54 -12.33 -4.15 1.57
CA ILE A 54 -10.90 -4.03 1.87
C ILE A 54 -10.70 -3.25 3.16
N TRP A 55 -9.90 -3.79 4.07
CA TRP A 55 -9.60 -3.20 5.38
C TRP A 55 -8.24 -2.50 5.44
N LEU A 56 -7.28 -3.04 4.70
CA LEU A 56 -5.87 -2.63 4.75
C LEU A 56 -5.28 -2.60 3.34
N VAL A 57 -4.47 -1.59 3.09
CA VAL A 57 -3.63 -1.50 1.89
C VAL A 57 -2.17 -1.39 2.29
N GLU A 58 -1.31 -2.11 1.58
CA GLU A 58 0.15 -1.98 1.68
C GLU A 58 0.73 -1.55 0.33
N THR A 59 1.90 -0.93 0.35
CA THR A 59 2.61 -0.53 -0.87
C THR A 59 4.11 -0.57 -0.68
N PHE A 60 4.82 -0.85 -1.77
CA PHE A 60 6.27 -0.90 -1.83
C PHE A 60 6.81 0.27 -2.64
N VAL A 61 7.77 0.99 -2.07
CA VAL A 61 8.45 2.11 -2.72
C VAL A 61 9.94 1.81 -2.80
N ASP A 62 10.53 1.96 -3.99
CA ASP A 62 11.97 1.82 -4.15
C ASP A 62 12.68 3.10 -3.65
N PRO A 63 13.43 3.04 -2.52
CA PRO A 63 14.08 4.22 -1.95
C PRO A 63 15.15 4.81 -2.87
N ARG A 64 15.66 4.04 -3.84
CA ARG A 64 16.65 4.52 -4.84
C ARG A 64 16.07 5.59 -5.76
N PHE A 65 14.75 5.57 -5.98
CA PHE A 65 14.08 6.47 -6.92
C PHE A 65 13.12 7.44 -6.22
N PHE A 66 12.53 7.05 -5.10
CA PHE A 66 11.47 7.84 -4.46
C PHE A 66 11.59 7.82 -2.93
N LYS A 67 11.33 8.96 -2.29
CA LYS A 67 11.34 9.11 -0.82
C LYS A 67 10.02 8.75 -0.12
N GLY A 68 8.99 8.35 -0.88
CA GLY A 68 7.67 8.01 -0.33
C GLY A 68 6.88 9.18 0.27
N VAL A 69 7.23 10.43 -0.06
CA VAL A 69 6.63 11.64 0.54
C VAL A 69 5.12 11.71 0.38
N CYS A 70 4.58 11.38 -0.80
CA CYS A 70 3.12 11.46 -0.99
C CYS A 70 2.35 10.40 -0.20
N TYR A 71 2.97 9.28 0.16
CA TYR A 71 2.37 8.29 1.05
C TYR A 71 2.28 8.84 2.46
N LYS A 72 3.37 9.40 2.99
CA LYS A 72 3.37 10.07 4.30
C LYS A 72 2.33 11.21 4.34
N ALA A 73 2.31 12.06 3.32
CA ALA A 73 1.35 13.17 3.22
C ALA A 73 -0.11 12.69 3.11
N ALA A 74 -0.34 11.49 2.58
CA ALA A 74 -1.66 10.85 2.53
C ALA A 74 -1.96 10.01 3.79
N GLY A 75 -1.21 10.17 4.89
CA GLY A 75 -1.48 9.49 6.16
C GLY A 75 -1.17 7.98 6.16
N TRP A 76 -0.22 7.54 5.32
CA TRP A 76 0.29 6.17 5.39
C TRP A 76 1.37 6.04 6.45
N ILE A 77 1.41 4.88 7.09
CA ILE A 77 2.38 4.50 8.12
C ILE A 77 3.55 3.78 7.44
N PHE A 78 4.78 4.17 7.76
CA PHE A 78 5.97 3.46 7.31
C PHE A 78 6.26 2.30 8.25
N LEU A 79 6.34 1.06 7.73
CA LEU A 79 6.60 -0.15 8.52
C LEU A 79 8.07 -0.60 8.51
N GLY A 80 8.89 -0.04 7.63
CA GLY A 80 10.30 -0.41 7.48
C GLY A 80 10.65 -0.82 6.06
N HIS A 81 11.75 -1.55 5.92
CA HIS A 81 12.25 -2.01 4.63
C HIS A 81 11.95 -3.50 4.42
N SER A 82 11.59 -3.87 3.20
CA SER A 82 11.51 -5.27 2.81
C SER A 82 12.90 -5.91 2.80
N THR A 83 12.95 -7.24 2.87
CA THR A 83 14.19 -8.03 2.89
C THR A 83 14.92 -8.08 1.54
N GLY A 84 14.37 -7.48 0.48
CA GLY A 84 15.07 -7.32 -0.81
C GLY A 84 15.06 -8.56 -1.72
N PHE A 85 14.02 -9.38 -1.65
CA PHE A 85 13.80 -10.53 -2.53
C PHE A 85 12.85 -10.19 -3.69
N ALA A 86 13.07 -10.83 -4.85
CA ALA A 86 12.14 -10.86 -5.97
C ALA A 86 11.71 -12.28 -6.25
N ARG A 87 10.47 -12.43 -6.72
CA ARG A 87 9.96 -13.70 -7.20
C ARG A 87 10.54 -13.99 -8.59
N SER A 88 11.13 -15.17 -8.74
CA SER A 88 11.58 -15.80 -9.98
C SER A 88 10.73 -17.05 -10.25
N SER A 89 10.83 -17.60 -11.47
CA SER A 89 10.22 -18.89 -11.82
C SER A 89 10.76 -20.05 -10.95
N GLN A 90 11.99 -19.96 -10.45
CA GLN A 90 12.61 -20.98 -9.58
C GLN A 90 12.52 -20.67 -8.06
N GLY A 91 11.79 -19.64 -7.63
CA GLY A 91 11.65 -19.30 -6.21
C GLY A 91 11.94 -17.83 -5.90
N TYR A 92 12.50 -17.53 -4.73
CA TYR A 92 12.85 -16.17 -4.33
C TYR A 92 14.34 -15.90 -4.54
N LEU A 93 14.66 -14.91 -5.36
CA LEU A 93 16.03 -14.45 -5.58
C LEU A 93 16.29 -13.22 -4.71
N LEU A 94 17.28 -13.31 -3.84
CA LEU A 94 17.79 -12.16 -3.11
C LEU A 94 18.49 -11.24 -4.11
N HIS A 95 17.98 -10.01 -4.25
CA HIS A 95 18.56 -9.02 -5.16
C HIS A 95 19.08 -7.78 -4.42
N ASN A 96 19.11 -7.80 -3.08
CA ASN A 96 19.61 -6.72 -2.21
C ASN A 96 19.07 -5.33 -2.57
N LYS A 97 17.81 -5.23 -3.01
CA LYS A 97 17.15 -3.93 -3.29
C LYS A 97 15.93 -3.79 -2.38
N PRO A 98 16.14 -3.61 -1.07
CA PRO A 98 15.05 -3.43 -0.11
C PRO A 98 14.12 -2.31 -0.55
N LYS A 99 12.81 -2.51 -0.37
CA LYS A 99 11.77 -1.52 -0.68
C LYS A 99 11.23 -0.96 0.63
N MET A 100 10.96 0.33 0.69
CA MET A 100 10.17 0.89 1.79
C MET A 100 8.76 0.32 1.75
N VAL A 101 8.27 -0.17 2.88
CA VAL A 101 6.93 -0.71 3.06
C VAL A 101 6.08 0.34 3.76
N PHE A 102 4.97 0.72 3.15
CA PHE A 102 3.98 1.60 3.75
C PHE A 102 2.64 0.88 3.85
N VAL A 103 1.89 1.17 4.90
CA VAL A 103 0.56 0.61 5.16
C VAL A 103 -0.43 1.70 5.51
N ARG A 104 -1.67 1.55 5.07
CA ARG A 104 -2.78 2.40 5.48
C ARG A 104 -4.04 1.57 5.67
N SER A 105 -4.73 1.81 6.78
CA SER A 105 -6.06 1.27 7.00
C SER A 105 -7.13 2.10 6.29
N LEU A 106 -8.16 1.43 5.77
CA LEU A 106 -9.35 2.04 5.20
C LEU A 106 -10.51 2.18 6.20
N LYS A 107 -10.40 1.58 7.40
CA LYS A 107 -11.33 1.79 8.52
C LYS A 107 -10.61 2.37 9.72
N ALA A 108 -11.22 3.39 10.35
CA ALA A 108 -10.67 4.04 11.54
C ALA A 108 -10.32 3.04 12.68
N GLN A 109 -11.12 1.99 12.84
CA GLN A 109 -10.91 0.98 13.89
C GLN A 109 -9.68 0.10 13.65
N VAL A 110 -9.41 -0.28 12.40
CA VAL A 110 -8.21 -1.05 12.03
C VAL A 110 -6.96 -0.17 12.10
N GLN A 111 -7.08 1.14 11.84
CA GLN A 111 -5.99 2.09 12.05
C GLN A 111 -5.54 2.15 13.51
N LYS A 112 -6.49 2.16 14.46
CA LYS A 112 -6.18 2.15 15.90
C LYS A 112 -5.42 0.88 16.29
N GLN A 113 -5.85 -0.29 15.79
CA GLN A 113 -5.19 -1.58 16.02
C GLN A 113 -3.77 -1.65 15.46
N LEU A 114 -3.53 -1.10 14.26
CA LEU A 114 -2.19 -1.00 13.67
C LEU A 114 -1.24 -0.17 14.51
N LEU A 115 -1.73 0.94 15.07
CA LEU A 115 -0.93 1.84 15.89
C LEU A 115 -0.66 1.28 17.30
N THR A 116 -1.52 0.39 17.81
CA THR A 116 -1.36 -0.24 19.12
C THR A 116 -0.71 -1.62 19.06
N GLY A 117 -0.41 -2.17 17.89
CA GLY A 117 0.15 -3.52 17.72
C GLY A 117 -0.80 -4.67 18.09
N ALA A 118 -2.07 -4.36 18.36
CA ALA A 118 -3.06 -5.30 18.85
C ALA A 118 -3.91 -5.82 17.69
N PHE A 119 -3.40 -6.79 16.94
CA PHE A 119 -4.26 -7.66 16.15
C PHE A 119 -4.84 -8.70 17.12
N GLY A 120 -6.06 -8.45 17.60
CA GLY A 120 -6.75 -9.40 18.46
C GLY A 120 -6.88 -10.75 17.75
N THR A 121 -6.13 -11.74 18.20
CA THR A 121 -6.37 -13.15 17.89
C THR A 121 -7.59 -13.57 18.71
N ASN A 122 -8.78 -13.35 18.16
CA ASN A 122 -9.98 -13.97 18.68
C ASN A 122 -10.24 -15.25 17.88
N SER A 123 -9.66 -16.34 18.37
CA SER A 123 -10.21 -17.69 18.23
C SER A 123 -11.47 -17.84 19.07
#